data_AF-A0A673W021-F1
#
_entry.id   AF-A0A673W021-F1
#
_cell.length_a   1.000
_cell.length_b   1.000
_cell.length_c   1.000
_cell.angle_alpha   90.00
_cell.angle_beta   90.00
_cell.angle_gamma   90.00
#
_symmetry.space_group_name_H-M   'P 1'
#
loop_
_entity.id
_entity.type
_entity.pdbx_description
1 polymer ?
#
loop_
_entity_poly.entity_id
_entity_poly.type
_entity_poly.pdbx_seq_one_letter_code
_entity_poly.pdbx_strand_id
1 'polypeptide(L)'
;MPAWLADCLFLSVVFRVLPSVSMALLSTLTPLFVAVLCVILVFLFKSSQKKENKAVKPEWKPTAETRPWVDEDLQDDTEIRHKDEEDGDWVESGGEEELAHVPYPASRYPVEVMVQRSQDFYSLMNQRRSVRFLSPEPVPRQVIDNVIRTAGTAPSGAHTEPWTFVVVSDPEVKHQIRLVVEEEEEVNYRQRMGDKWVSDLQRLRTNWVKQYLDVAPYLVLIFKQTYGVVAGGQKKTHYYNEISVSISCGLLLAALQNAGLVTVTTTPLNCGPQLRLLLGRPANEKLLMLLPVGYPAPDATVPDLTRKPLDDIMVHL
;
A
#
# COMPACT_ATOMS: atom_id res chain seq x y z
N MET A 1 54.38 35.02 -5.58
CA MET A 1 54.78 36.20 -4.79
C MET A 1 53.62 36.58 -3.89
N PRO A 2 53.88 36.98 -2.64
CA PRO A 2 53.95 36.00 -1.54
C PRO A 2 53.29 36.47 -0.24
N ALA A 3 53.13 35.55 0.70
CA ALA A 3 53.38 35.81 2.12
C ALA A 3 54.50 34.86 2.57
N TRP A 4 55.73 35.35 2.48
CA TRP A 4 56.87 34.93 3.31
C TRP A 4 56.57 35.33 4.79
N LEU A 5 57.21 34.92 5.88
CA LEU A 5 58.54 34.38 6.17
C LEU A 5 58.54 34.04 7.67
N ALA A 6 58.89 32.79 8.05
CA ALA A 6 59.34 32.31 9.38
C ALA A 6 59.05 30.80 9.39
N ASP A 7 59.97 29.85 9.48
CA ASP A 7 61.31 29.88 10.04
C ASP A 7 62.22 28.91 9.28
N CYS A 8 63.20 29.48 8.59
CA CYS A 8 64.45 28.79 8.27
C CYS A 8 65.34 28.94 9.49
N LEU A 9 65.57 27.87 10.25
CA LEU A 9 66.72 27.68 11.15
C LEU A 9 66.60 26.28 11.75
N PHE A 10 67.20 25.26 11.13
CA PHE A 10 67.73 24.02 11.76
C PHE A 10 68.25 23.02 10.70
N LEU A 11 68.80 23.51 9.58
CA LEU A 11 69.50 22.70 8.59
C LEU A 11 70.88 23.32 8.33
N SER A 12 71.76 23.16 9.30
CA SER A 12 73.21 23.20 9.15
C SER A 12 73.80 22.50 10.36
N VAL A 13 74.83 21.68 10.13
CA VAL A 13 75.48 20.76 11.10
C VAL A 13 74.78 19.40 11.21
N VAL A 14 75.01 18.50 10.24
CA VAL A 14 75.75 17.22 10.39
C VAL A 14 75.91 16.60 8.98
N PHE A 15 76.74 17.21 8.14
CA PHE A 15 77.36 16.51 7.01
C PHE A 15 78.85 16.85 7.06
N ARG A 16 79.59 15.97 7.74
CA ARG A 16 81.06 15.82 7.87
C ARG A 16 81.17 14.84 9.04
N VAL A 17 81.46 13.56 8.85
CA VAL A 17 82.72 13.01 8.33
C VAL A 17 82.43 11.56 7.95
N LEU A 18 82.75 11.15 6.71
CA LEU A 18 83.22 9.79 6.40
C LEU A 18 83.86 9.82 5.00
N PRO A 19 85.19 9.70 4.90
CA PRO A 19 85.85 9.30 3.68
C PRO A 19 85.71 7.78 3.51
N SER A 20 85.31 7.37 2.30
CA SER A 20 85.80 6.19 1.58
C SER A 20 86.33 5.03 2.43
N VAL A 21 85.45 4.09 2.79
CA VAL A 21 85.84 2.70 3.08
C VAL A 21 85.01 1.76 2.21
N SER A 22 85.68 1.31 1.14
CA SER A 22 85.57 0.02 0.46
C SER A 22 84.17 -0.54 0.10
N MET A 23 83.80 -0.33 -1.17
CA MET A 23 82.72 -1.00 -1.91
C MET A 23 82.99 -2.51 -2.14
N ALA A 24 83.06 -3.32 -1.09
CA ALA A 24 83.18 -4.78 -1.25
C ALA A 24 82.33 -5.63 -0.28
N LEU A 25 81.71 -5.03 0.76
CA LEU A 25 80.91 -5.75 1.76
C LEU A 25 79.39 -5.48 1.70
N LEU A 26 78.92 -4.56 0.83
CA LEU A 26 77.50 -4.23 0.64
C LEU A 26 76.85 -4.90 -0.60
N SER A 27 77.64 -5.62 -1.40
CA SER A 27 77.20 -6.28 -2.64
C SER A 27 76.62 -7.70 -2.42
N THR A 28 76.95 -8.35 -1.30
CA THR A 28 76.53 -9.73 -1.03
C THR A 28 75.26 -9.85 -0.18
N LEU A 29 74.86 -8.78 0.52
CA LEU A 29 73.66 -8.75 1.38
C LEU A 29 72.44 -8.07 0.72
N THR A 30 72.63 -7.43 -0.42
CA THR A 30 71.59 -6.75 -1.22
C THR A 30 70.52 -7.71 -1.77
N PRO A 31 70.82 -8.89 -2.35
CA PRO A 31 69.78 -9.78 -2.86
C PRO A 31 68.94 -10.42 -1.75
N LEU A 32 69.52 -10.65 -0.57
CA LEU A 32 68.81 -11.21 0.58
C LEU A 32 67.84 -10.19 1.19
N PHE A 33 68.26 -8.91 1.29
CA PHE A 33 67.39 -7.82 1.73
C PHE A 33 66.24 -7.56 0.75
N VAL A 34 66.49 -7.58 -0.56
CA VAL A 34 65.44 -7.43 -1.57
C VAL A 34 64.46 -8.61 -1.51
N ALA A 35 64.94 -9.85 -1.36
CA ALA A 35 64.07 -11.02 -1.21
C ALA A 35 63.18 -10.93 0.05
N VAL A 36 63.73 -10.53 1.20
CA VAL A 36 62.97 -10.34 2.43
C VAL A 36 61.95 -9.20 2.28
N LEU A 37 62.33 -8.10 1.64
CA LEU A 37 61.42 -6.96 1.40
C LEU A 37 60.29 -7.33 0.43
N CYS A 38 60.55 -8.13 -0.60
CA CYS A 38 59.54 -8.68 -1.50
C CYS A 38 58.57 -9.63 -0.78
N VAL A 39 59.07 -10.50 0.12
CA VAL A 39 58.21 -11.39 0.92
C VAL A 39 57.34 -10.58 1.88
N ILE A 40 57.90 -9.54 2.53
CA ILE A 40 57.13 -8.64 3.40
C ILE A 40 56.07 -7.88 2.61
N LEU A 41 56.40 -7.35 1.43
CA LEU A 41 55.44 -6.65 0.56
C LEU A 41 54.33 -7.59 0.06
N VAL A 42 54.65 -8.82 -0.33
CA VAL A 42 53.65 -9.84 -0.70
C VAL A 42 52.77 -10.19 0.49
N PHE A 43 53.33 -10.32 1.70
CA PHE A 43 52.56 -10.62 2.91
C PHE A 43 51.64 -9.44 3.31
N LEU A 44 52.13 -8.20 3.21
CA LEU A 44 51.33 -7.00 3.44
C LEU A 44 50.21 -6.87 2.39
N PHE A 45 50.48 -7.15 1.12
CA PHE A 45 49.48 -7.11 0.03
C PHE A 45 48.43 -8.22 0.18
N LYS A 46 48.84 -9.43 0.57
CA LYS A 46 47.91 -10.55 0.88
C LYS A 46 47.08 -10.26 2.13
N SER A 47 47.65 -9.56 3.13
CA SER A 47 46.91 -9.13 4.32
C SER A 47 45.91 -8.01 4.01
N SER A 48 46.23 -7.11 3.07
CA SER A 48 45.35 -6.05 2.58
C SER A 48 44.20 -6.62 1.77
N GLN A 49 44.45 -7.57 0.86
CA GLN A 49 43.39 -8.26 0.12
C GLN A 49 42.51 -9.16 1.01
N LYS A 50 43.05 -9.71 2.11
CA LYS A 50 42.24 -10.45 3.10
C LYS A 50 41.34 -9.53 3.93
N LYS A 51 41.65 -8.22 4.02
CA LYS A 51 40.76 -7.20 4.59
C LYS A 51 39.70 -6.71 3.59
N GLU A 52 40.02 -6.61 2.29
CA GLU A 52 39.03 -6.28 1.24
C GLU A 52 38.05 -7.43 0.96
N ASN A 53 38.50 -8.69 0.92
CA ASN A 53 37.63 -9.86 0.71
C ASN A 53 36.87 -10.33 1.97
N LYS A 54 36.94 -9.57 3.06
CA LYS A 54 36.07 -9.70 4.24
C LYS A 54 35.18 -8.46 4.45
N ALA A 55 34.85 -7.76 3.37
CA ALA A 55 33.62 -6.99 3.32
C ALA A 55 32.43 -7.98 3.37
N VAL A 56 32.00 -8.25 4.59
CA VAL A 56 30.71 -8.90 4.90
C VAL A 56 29.65 -8.15 4.09
N LYS A 57 29.01 -8.83 3.13
CA LYS A 57 27.70 -8.38 2.64
C LYS A 57 26.86 -8.14 3.90
N PRO A 58 26.26 -6.96 4.11
CA PRO A 58 25.37 -6.80 5.24
C PRO A 58 24.27 -7.83 5.05
N GLU A 59 24.30 -8.86 5.89
CA GLU A 59 23.14 -9.68 6.15
C GLU A 59 22.11 -8.69 6.68
N TRP A 60 21.16 -8.30 5.83
CA TRP A 60 20.00 -7.54 6.24
C TRP A 60 19.22 -8.43 7.19
N LYS A 61 19.58 -8.36 8.47
CA LYS A 61 18.62 -8.59 9.53
C LYS A 61 17.75 -7.35 9.51
N PRO A 62 16.43 -7.47 9.33
CA PRO A 62 15.57 -6.37 9.67
C PRO A 62 15.78 -6.16 11.17
N THR A 63 16.59 -5.16 11.53
CA THR A 63 16.23 -4.32 12.68
C THR A 63 14.76 -3.99 12.47
N ALA A 64 13.95 -4.03 13.53
CA ALA A 64 12.55 -3.63 13.49
C ALA A 64 12.44 -2.19 12.96
N GLU A 65 12.55 -2.07 11.64
CA GLU A 65 12.23 -0.92 10.86
C GLU A 65 10.77 -0.75 11.18
N THR A 66 10.45 0.38 11.77
CA THR A 66 9.10 0.91 11.84
C THR A 66 8.58 0.98 10.41
N ARG A 67 8.12 -0.16 9.89
CA ARG A 67 7.17 -0.18 8.79
C ARG A 67 6.03 0.69 9.30
N PRO A 68 5.58 1.70 8.54
CA PRO A 68 4.27 2.29 8.79
C PRO A 68 3.33 1.11 8.99
N TRP A 69 2.62 1.05 10.12
CA TRP A 69 1.83 -0.10 10.49
C TRP A 69 0.91 -0.46 9.30
N VAL A 70 1.17 -1.59 8.64
CA VAL A 70 0.35 -2.12 7.54
C VAL A 70 -0.53 -3.17 8.18
N ASP A 71 -1.84 -3.05 7.99
CA ASP A 71 -2.79 -4.06 8.44
C ASP A 71 -2.40 -5.40 7.82
N GLU A 72 -2.17 -6.43 8.64
CA GLU A 72 -1.92 -7.78 8.15
C GLU A 72 -3.10 -8.28 7.30
N ASP A 73 -4.31 -7.75 7.54
CA ASP A 73 -5.50 -8.03 6.73
C ASP A 73 -5.46 -7.40 5.33
N LEU A 74 -4.64 -6.36 5.12
CA LEU A 74 -4.45 -5.64 3.85
C LEU A 74 -3.19 -6.09 3.09
N GLN A 75 -2.48 -7.11 3.57
CA GLN A 75 -1.44 -7.73 2.74
C GLN A 75 -2.12 -8.46 1.57
N ASP A 76 -1.63 -8.18 0.35
CA ASP A 76 -2.07 -8.88 -0.84
C ASP A 76 -1.41 -10.27 -0.85
N ASP A 77 -2.12 -11.23 -0.29
CA ASP A 77 -1.67 -12.62 -0.18
C ASP A 77 -1.67 -13.37 -1.54
N THR A 78 -1.78 -12.67 -2.69
CA THR A 78 -1.67 -13.27 -4.02
C THR A 78 -0.23 -13.66 -4.40
N GLU A 79 0.57 -14.11 -3.43
CA GLU A 79 1.77 -14.87 -3.72
C GLU A 79 1.35 -16.14 -4.48
N ILE A 80 1.81 -16.22 -5.73
CA ILE A 80 1.75 -17.44 -6.53
C ILE A 80 2.59 -18.47 -5.77
N ARG A 81 1.93 -19.30 -4.95
CA ARG A 81 2.62 -20.41 -4.29
C ARG A 81 3.25 -21.28 -5.37
N HIS A 82 4.57 -21.43 -5.30
CA HIS A 82 5.27 -22.41 -6.12
C HIS A 82 4.71 -23.80 -5.77
N LYS A 83 4.63 -24.65 -6.81
CA LYS A 83 3.95 -25.94 -6.97
C LYS A 83 4.22 -27.05 -5.91
N ASP A 84 4.83 -26.73 -4.78
CA ASP A 84 5.43 -27.72 -3.87
C ASP A 84 4.77 -27.79 -2.47
N GLU A 85 3.61 -27.16 -2.24
CA GLU A 85 2.86 -27.32 -0.99
C GLU A 85 1.39 -27.73 -1.22
N GLU A 86 1.14 -29.04 -1.18
CA GLU A 86 -0.18 -29.70 -1.06
C GLU A 86 -1.29 -29.22 -2.03
N ASP A 87 -1.07 -29.41 -3.34
CA ASP A 87 -2.01 -29.14 -4.44
C ASP A 87 -3.21 -30.12 -4.52
N GLY A 88 -3.87 -30.42 -3.39
CA GLY A 88 -5.05 -31.29 -3.34
C GLY A 88 -6.40 -30.55 -3.33
N ASP A 89 -6.41 -29.28 -2.94
CA ASP A 89 -7.63 -28.53 -2.58
C ASP A 89 -8.00 -27.40 -3.56
N TRP A 90 -7.13 -27.11 -4.53
CA TRP A 90 -7.34 -26.06 -5.53
C TRP A 90 -7.76 -26.65 -6.87
N VAL A 91 -8.77 -26.04 -7.50
CA VAL A 91 -9.13 -26.37 -8.88
C VAL A 91 -8.13 -25.70 -9.82
N GLU A 92 -7.55 -26.47 -10.74
CA GLU A 92 -6.87 -25.88 -11.89
C GLU A 92 -7.89 -25.00 -12.64
N SER A 93 -7.57 -23.71 -12.77
CA SER A 93 -8.40 -22.75 -13.51
C SER A 93 -8.32 -23.06 -15.00
N GLY A 94 -8.93 -24.16 -15.43
CA GLY A 94 -8.70 -24.77 -16.73
C GLY A 94 -9.63 -25.93 -17.08
N GLY A 95 -10.76 -26.08 -16.40
CA GLY A 95 -11.87 -26.85 -16.98
C GLY A 95 -12.38 -26.11 -18.21
N GLU A 96 -12.03 -26.63 -19.39
CA GLU A 96 -12.27 -26.10 -20.73
C GLU A 96 -13.77 -25.90 -21.07
N GLU A 97 -14.46 -24.94 -20.45
CA GLU A 97 -15.61 -24.35 -21.11
C GLU A 97 -15.10 -23.32 -22.11
N GLU A 98 -14.94 -23.75 -23.37
CA GLU A 98 -14.65 -22.84 -24.47
C GLU A 98 -15.81 -21.84 -24.61
N LEU A 99 -15.61 -20.63 -24.09
CA LEU A 99 -16.62 -19.58 -24.14
C LEU A 99 -16.70 -19.02 -25.56
N ALA A 100 -17.92 -18.95 -26.09
CA ALA A 100 -18.19 -18.30 -27.36
C ALA A 100 -17.83 -16.80 -27.28
N HIS A 101 -17.00 -16.33 -28.20
CA HIS A 101 -16.69 -14.91 -28.34
C HIS A 101 -17.74 -14.24 -29.21
N VAL A 102 -18.33 -13.14 -28.71
CA VAL A 102 -19.41 -12.41 -29.39
C VAL A 102 -18.96 -10.99 -29.79
N PRO A 103 -19.51 -10.40 -30.86
CA PRO A 103 -19.20 -9.01 -31.23
C PRO A 103 -19.57 -8.01 -30.12
N TYR A 104 -18.68 -7.06 -29.84
CA TYR A 104 -18.89 -6.02 -28.82
C TYR A 104 -19.77 -4.88 -29.35
N PRO A 105 -20.95 -4.60 -28.75
CA PRO A 105 -21.81 -3.51 -29.17
C PRO A 105 -21.33 -2.16 -28.59
N ALA A 106 -20.39 -1.52 -29.28
CA ALA A 106 -19.82 -0.24 -28.86
C ALA A 106 -20.76 0.94 -29.20
N SER A 107 -21.01 1.81 -28.22
CA SER A 107 -21.58 3.15 -28.47
C SER A 107 -20.47 4.13 -28.83
N ARG A 108 -20.64 4.89 -29.92
CA ARG A 108 -19.70 5.94 -30.34
C ARG A 108 -20.41 7.29 -30.45
N TYR A 109 -19.82 8.31 -29.84
CA TYR A 109 -20.33 9.68 -29.86
C TYR A 109 -19.49 10.56 -30.80
N PRO A 110 -20.07 11.65 -31.35
CA PRO A 110 -19.29 12.74 -31.97
C PRO A 110 -18.29 13.35 -30.97
N VAL A 111 -17.18 13.89 -31.47
CA VAL A 111 -16.06 14.37 -30.63
C VAL A 111 -16.51 15.46 -29.67
N GLU A 112 -17.35 16.39 -30.14
CA GLU A 112 -17.88 17.50 -29.36
C GLU A 112 -18.71 16.98 -28.18
N VAL A 113 -19.50 15.93 -28.42
CA VAL A 113 -20.29 15.26 -27.38
C VAL A 113 -19.39 14.51 -26.40
N MET A 114 -18.30 13.89 -26.87
CA MET A 114 -17.32 13.24 -25.98
C MET A 114 -16.68 14.25 -25.03
N VAL A 115 -16.24 15.40 -25.57
CA VAL A 115 -15.65 16.49 -24.77
C VAL A 115 -16.63 16.97 -23.72
N GLN A 116 -17.87 17.30 -24.12
CA GLN A 116 -18.89 17.78 -23.19
C GLN A 116 -19.20 16.76 -22.09
N ARG A 117 -19.44 15.49 -22.45
CA ARG A 117 -19.76 14.43 -21.48
C ARG A 117 -18.62 14.19 -20.48
N SER A 118 -17.37 14.23 -20.95
CA SER A 118 -16.20 14.08 -20.08
C SER A 118 -16.07 15.23 -19.08
N GLN A 119 -16.31 16.46 -19.53
CA GLN A 119 -16.31 17.66 -18.67
C GLN A 119 -17.43 17.61 -17.61
N ASP A 120 -18.64 17.23 -18.01
CA ASP A 120 -19.78 17.12 -17.10
C ASP A 120 -19.54 16.04 -16.04
N PHE A 121 -19.06 14.87 -16.47
CA PHE A 121 -18.74 13.78 -15.55
C PHE A 121 -17.61 14.15 -14.58
N TYR A 122 -16.55 14.80 -15.07
CA TYR A 122 -15.50 15.34 -14.21
C TYR A 122 -16.08 16.32 -13.19
N SER A 123 -16.93 17.25 -13.63
CA SER A 123 -17.53 18.27 -12.77
C SER A 123 -18.44 17.65 -11.69
N LEU A 124 -19.20 16.62 -12.04
CA LEU A 124 -20.00 15.82 -11.09
C LEU A 124 -19.11 15.12 -10.06
N MET A 125 -18.09 14.39 -10.52
CA MET A 125 -17.19 13.64 -9.64
C MET A 125 -16.33 14.55 -8.77
N ASN A 126 -16.00 15.75 -9.26
CA ASN A 126 -15.24 16.73 -8.50
C ASN A 126 -16.03 17.28 -7.30
N GLN A 127 -17.37 17.32 -7.37
CA GLN A 127 -18.21 17.72 -6.23
C GLN A 127 -18.19 16.71 -5.09
N ARG A 128 -17.84 15.44 -5.36
CA ARG A 128 -17.79 14.40 -4.33
C ARG A 128 -16.79 14.76 -3.24
N ARG A 129 -17.26 14.79 -1.99
CA ARG A 129 -16.45 14.87 -0.77
C ARG A 129 -16.73 13.65 0.11
N SER A 130 -15.80 13.31 0.99
CA SER A 130 -16.05 12.30 2.02
C SER A 130 -16.75 12.96 3.20
N VAL A 131 -18.01 12.60 3.43
CA VAL A 131 -18.90 13.24 4.43
C VAL A 131 -19.02 12.33 5.65
N ARG A 132 -18.76 12.89 6.84
CA ARG A 132 -18.78 12.15 8.12
C ARG A 132 -20.02 12.45 8.99
N PHE A 133 -20.85 13.40 8.55
CA PHE A 133 -22.09 13.78 9.23
C PHE A 133 -23.26 13.47 8.29
N LEU A 134 -24.01 12.43 8.63
CA LEU A 134 -25.09 11.90 7.80
C LEU A 134 -26.44 12.18 8.45
N SER A 135 -27.47 12.25 7.62
CA SER A 135 -28.87 12.33 8.03
C SER A 135 -29.43 10.91 8.26
N PRO A 136 -30.33 10.71 9.25
CA PRO A 136 -31.08 9.46 9.42
C PRO A 136 -32.23 9.31 8.41
N GLU A 137 -32.43 10.29 7.52
CA GLU A 137 -33.46 10.25 6.49
C GLU A 137 -33.36 8.98 5.64
N PRO A 138 -34.47 8.24 5.43
CA PRO A 138 -34.44 6.97 4.74
C PRO A 138 -34.09 7.14 3.26
N VAL A 139 -33.23 6.27 2.76
CA VAL A 139 -32.89 6.16 1.33
C VAL A 139 -33.71 5.01 0.72
N PRO A 140 -34.33 5.18 -0.47
CA PRO A 140 -35.04 4.09 -1.12
C PRO A 140 -34.12 2.89 -1.39
N ARG A 141 -34.53 1.69 -0.96
CA ARG A 141 -33.74 0.45 -1.15
C ARG A 141 -33.35 0.21 -2.60
N GLN A 142 -34.22 0.56 -3.55
CA GLN A 142 -33.94 0.42 -4.98
C GLN A 142 -32.73 1.25 -5.43
N VAL A 143 -32.47 2.40 -4.80
CA VAL A 143 -31.27 3.20 -5.09
C VAL A 143 -30.03 2.45 -4.63
N ILE A 144 -30.05 1.86 -3.42
CA ILE A 144 -28.96 1.03 -2.88
C ILE A 144 -28.70 -0.19 -3.78
N ASP A 145 -29.76 -0.90 -4.17
CA ASP A 145 -29.66 -2.04 -5.09
C ASP A 145 -29.03 -1.63 -6.43
N ASN A 146 -29.39 -0.46 -6.98
CA ASN A 146 -28.87 0.02 -8.25
C ASN A 146 -27.39 0.41 -8.17
N VAL A 147 -26.95 1.12 -7.12
CA VAL A 147 -25.54 1.51 -6.99
C VAL A 147 -24.63 0.29 -6.77
N ILE A 148 -25.13 -0.75 -6.09
CA ILE A 148 -24.42 -2.03 -5.92
C ILE A 148 -24.37 -2.80 -7.23
N ARG A 149 -25.46 -2.82 -8.02
CA ARG A 149 -25.43 -3.40 -9.38
C ARG A 149 -24.39 -2.70 -10.25
N THR A 150 -24.28 -1.37 -10.17
CA THR A 150 -23.22 -0.62 -10.87
C THR A 150 -21.82 -1.01 -10.38
N ALA A 151 -21.63 -1.22 -9.09
CA ALA A 151 -20.36 -1.71 -8.56
C ALA A 151 -20.00 -3.10 -9.13
N GLY A 152 -20.99 -3.98 -9.24
CA GLY A 152 -20.85 -5.33 -9.80
C GLY A 152 -20.49 -5.36 -11.29
N THR A 153 -20.54 -4.25 -12.02
CA THR A 153 -20.08 -4.20 -13.43
C THR A 153 -18.57 -3.97 -13.56
N ALA A 154 -17.83 -3.96 -12.45
CA ALA A 154 -16.38 -3.77 -12.48
C ALA A 154 -15.67 -4.92 -13.22
N PRO A 155 -14.50 -4.65 -13.83
CA PRO A 155 -13.62 -5.72 -14.28
C PRO A 155 -13.05 -6.48 -13.09
N SER A 156 -12.73 -7.76 -13.30
CA SER A 156 -12.04 -8.60 -12.30
C SER A 156 -11.07 -9.56 -12.98
N GLY A 157 -9.98 -9.90 -12.29
CA GLY A 157 -9.00 -10.86 -12.77
C GLY A 157 -9.66 -12.20 -13.10
N ALA A 158 -9.51 -12.65 -14.34
CA ALA A 158 -10.13 -13.89 -14.87
C ALA A 158 -11.66 -13.96 -14.65
N HIS A 159 -12.37 -12.82 -14.65
CA HIS A 159 -13.82 -12.76 -14.44
C HIS A 159 -14.28 -13.49 -13.17
N THR A 160 -13.56 -13.28 -12.07
CA THR A 160 -13.82 -13.95 -10.79
C THR A 160 -14.86 -13.26 -9.92
N GLU A 161 -15.16 -11.97 -10.19
CA GLU A 161 -16.13 -11.16 -9.45
C GLU A 161 -16.00 -11.29 -7.91
N PRO A 162 -14.80 -11.08 -7.33
CA PRO A 162 -14.46 -11.56 -6.00
C PRO A 162 -14.94 -10.60 -4.89
N TRP A 163 -16.17 -10.11 -4.98
CA TRP A 163 -16.75 -9.13 -4.07
C TRP A 163 -18.03 -9.63 -3.41
N THR A 164 -18.19 -9.26 -2.15
CA THR A 164 -19.47 -9.35 -1.44
C THR A 164 -19.82 -7.99 -0.85
N PHE A 165 -21.00 -7.47 -1.18
CA PHE A 165 -21.54 -6.24 -0.61
C PHE A 165 -22.55 -6.58 0.49
N VAL A 166 -22.14 -6.46 1.75
CA VAL A 166 -23.04 -6.68 2.90
C VAL A 166 -23.73 -5.38 3.23
N VAL A 167 -25.04 -5.31 2.96
CA VAL A 167 -25.88 -4.14 3.22
C VAL A 167 -26.59 -4.30 4.56
N VAL A 168 -26.32 -3.40 5.49
CA VAL A 168 -26.89 -3.41 6.85
C VAL A 168 -27.77 -2.17 7.03
N SER A 169 -29.05 -2.39 7.31
CA SER A 169 -30.01 -1.33 7.69
C SER A 169 -30.63 -1.57 9.07
N ASP A 170 -30.45 -2.78 9.63
CA ASP A 170 -30.91 -3.12 10.97
C ASP A 170 -30.21 -2.26 12.03
N PRO A 171 -30.95 -1.48 12.85
CA PRO A 171 -30.35 -0.58 13.83
C PRO A 171 -29.48 -1.28 14.88
N GLU A 172 -29.86 -2.50 15.30
CA GLU A 172 -29.11 -3.25 16.31
C GLU A 172 -27.79 -3.74 15.72
N VAL A 173 -27.80 -4.33 14.53
CA VAL A 173 -26.57 -4.77 13.85
C VAL A 173 -25.65 -3.59 13.56
N LYS A 174 -26.17 -2.43 13.15
CA LYS A 174 -25.37 -1.20 12.98
C LYS A 174 -24.72 -0.75 14.28
N HIS A 175 -25.45 -0.83 15.40
CA HIS A 175 -24.92 -0.47 16.70
C HIS A 175 -23.80 -1.42 17.15
N GLN A 176 -23.98 -2.73 16.95
CA GLN A 176 -22.92 -3.71 17.23
C GLN A 176 -21.66 -3.47 16.37
N ILE A 177 -21.82 -3.15 15.09
CA ILE A 177 -20.71 -2.75 14.21
C ILE A 177 -20.00 -1.51 14.77
N ARG A 178 -20.77 -0.51 15.22
CA ARG A 178 -20.20 0.71 15.80
C ARG A 178 -19.35 0.41 17.03
N LEU A 179 -19.84 -0.41 17.96
CA LEU A 179 -19.10 -0.76 19.16
C LEU A 179 -17.75 -1.40 18.83
N VAL A 180 -17.74 -2.38 17.92
CA VAL A 180 -16.51 -3.03 17.43
C VAL A 180 -15.54 -2.00 16.84
N VAL A 181 -16.03 -1.11 15.97
CA VAL A 181 -15.19 -0.11 15.29
C VAL A 181 -14.64 0.92 16.28
N GLU A 182 -15.44 1.44 17.21
CA GLU A 182 -15.00 2.45 18.17
C GLU A 182 -13.98 1.88 19.17
N GLU A 183 -14.15 0.63 19.62
CA GLU A 183 -13.21 -0.07 20.51
C GLU A 183 -11.83 -0.22 19.84
N GLU A 184 -11.78 -0.78 18.63
CA GLU A 184 -10.50 -0.96 17.91
C GLU A 184 -9.88 0.37 17.50
N GLU A 185 -10.67 1.36 17.07
CA GLU A 185 -10.17 2.70 16.75
C GLU A 185 -9.59 3.41 17.96
N GLU A 186 -10.17 3.24 19.16
CA GLU A 186 -9.59 3.78 20.38
C GLU A 186 -8.19 3.20 20.64
N VAL A 187 -8.02 1.89 20.46
CA VAL A 187 -6.70 1.23 20.56
C VAL A 187 -5.76 1.73 19.45
N ASN A 188 -6.25 1.88 18.22
CA ASN A 188 -5.45 2.35 17.10
C ASN A 188 -4.89 3.77 17.36
N TYR A 189 -5.75 4.69 17.80
CA TYR A 189 -5.36 6.07 18.10
C TYR A 189 -4.41 6.16 19.29
N ARG A 190 -4.58 5.33 20.31
CA ARG A 190 -3.76 5.38 21.54
C ARG A 190 -2.42 4.65 21.39
N GLN A 191 -2.33 3.62 20.55
CA GLN A 191 -1.20 2.68 20.59
C GLN A 191 -0.64 2.31 19.21
N ARG A 192 -1.48 2.05 18.19
CA ARG A 192 -1.02 1.38 16.95
C ARG A 192 -0.60 2.33 15.82
N MET A 193 -1.30 3.46 15.65
CA MET A 193 -1.07 4.38 14.53
C MET A 193 0.24 5.19 14.68
N GLY A 194 0.73 5.38 15.90
CA GLY A 194 1.91 6.18 16.21
C GLY A 194 1.72 7.69 15.97
N ASP A 195 2.65 8.50 16.48
CA ASP A 195 2.51 9.97 16.54
C ASP A 195 2.37 10.61 15.15
N LYS A 196 3.11 10.11 14.15
CA LYS A 196 3.10 10.65 12.79
C LYS A 196 1.72 10.53 12.14
N TRP A 197 1.12 9.35 12.19
CA TRP A 197 -0.18 9.13 11.56
C TRP A 197 -1.28 9.90 12.30
N VAL A 198 -1.25 9.92 13.64
CA VAL A 198 -2.18 10.73 14.43
C VAL A 198 -2.09 12.21 14.05
N SER A 199 -0.87 12.74 13.87
CA SER A 199 -0.63 14.12 13.40
C SER A 199 -1.23 14.37 12.01
N ASP A 200 -1.00 13.46 11.05
CA ASP A 200 -1.52 13.57 9.68
C ASP A 200 -3.07 13.58 9.63
N LEU A 201 -3.74 12.98 10.63
CA LEU A 201 -5.20 12.96 10.78
C LEU A 201 -5.78 14.20 11.47
N GLN A 202 -4.99 15.01 12.19
CA GLN A 202 -5.50 16.16 12.94
C GLN A 202 -6.28 17.15 12.05
N ARG A 203 -5.80 17.38 10.83
CA ARG A 203 -6.47 18.25 9.84
C ARG A 203 -7.86 17.74 9.41
N LEU A 204 -8.12 16.45 9.57
CA LEU A 204 -9.41 15.82 9.26
C LEU A 204 -10.36 15.84 10.46
N ARG A 205 -9.87 16.20 11.65
CA ARG A 205 -10.61 16.21 12.93
C ARG A 205 -11.34 14.89 13.22
N THR A 206 -10.72 13.78 12.83
CA THR A 206 -11.25 12.44 13.12
C THR A 206 -10.80 11.96 14.49
N ASN A 207 -11.70 11.28 15.20
CA ASN A 207 -11.41 10.58 16.45
C ASN A 207 -11.98 9.14 16.35
N TRP A 208 -11.95 8.41 17.47
CA TRP A 208 -12.49 7.06 17.53
C TRP A 208 -14.02 7.00 17.56
N VAL A 209 -14.72 8.11 17.85
CA VAL A 209 -16.19 8.15 17.88
C VAL A 209 -16.76 8.20 16.46
N LYS A 210 -17.56 7.21 16.09
CA LYS A 210 -18.10 7.00 14.74
C LYS A 210 -19.63 7.03 14.73
N GLN A 211 -20.23 8.10 15.23
CA GLN A 211 -21.69 8.28 15.32
C GLN A 211 -22.43 8.00 14.00
N TYR A 212 -21.82 8.29 12.86
CA TYR A 212 -22.39 8.02 11.54
C TYR A 212 -22.72 6.53 11.29
N LEU A 213 -22.13 5.59 12.05
CA LEU A 213 -22.44 4.17 11.95
C LEU A 213 -23.85 3.83 12.46
N ASP A 214 -24.34 4.56 13.46
CA ASP A 214 -25.73 4.43 13.91
C ASP A 214 -26.67 5.27 13.04
N VAL A 215 -26.26 6.48 12.69
CA VAL A 215 -27.13 7.48 12.04
C VAL A 215 -27.42 7.14 10.58
N ALA A 216 -26.44 6.66 9.82
CA ALA A 216 -26.63 6.37 8.39
C ALA A 216 -27.75 5.33 8.19
N PRO A 217 -28.69 5.53 7.24
CA PRO A 217 -29.75 4.56 6.98
C PRO A 217 -29.22 3.21 6.48
N TYR A 218 -28.05 3.20 5.83
CA TYR A 218 -27.37 1.98 5.40
C TYR A 218 -25.88 2.02 5.74
N LEU A 219 -25.33 0.87 6.13
CA LEU A 219 -23.91 0.57 6.05
C LEU A 219 -23.69 -0.43 4.92
N VAL A 220 -22.70 -0.20 4.08
CA VAL A 220 -22.26 -1.15 3.05
C VAL A 220 -20.85 -1.58 3.41
N LEU A 221 -20.70 -2.83 3.84
CA LEU A 221 -19.41 -3.45 4.12
C LEU A 221 -19.00 -4.25 2.88
N ILE A 222 -17.88 -3.89 2.28
CA ILE A 222 -17.37 -4.52 1.08
C ILE A 222 -16.28 -5.51 1.49
N PHE A 223 -16.54 -6.78 1.25
CA PHE A 223 -15.59 -7.86 1.47
C PHE A 223 -14.95 -8.28 0.16
N LYS A 224 -13.61 -8.47 0.18
CA LYS A 224 -12.88 -9.18 -0.86
C LYS A 224 -12.93 -10.68 -0.58
N GLN A 225 -13.24 -11.46 -1.59
CA GLN A 225 -13.14 -12.92 -1.54
C GLN A 225 -11.71 -13.31 -1.93
N THR A 226 -10.90 -13.76 -0.98
CA THR A 226 -9.48 -14.13 -1.20
C THR A 226 -9.36 -15.38 -2.08
N TYR A 227 -10.38 -16.22 -2.07
CA TYR A 227 -10.59 -17.34 -2.98
C TYR A 227 -12.09 -17.63 -3.13
N GLY A 228 -12.47 -18.27 -4.23
CA GLY A 228 -13.82 -18.79 -4.46
C GLY A 228 -13.94 -20.24 -4.01
N VAL A 229 -15.18 -20.74 -3.94
CA VAL A 229 -15.46 -22.15 -3.65
C VAL A 229 -16.42 -22.66 -4.72
N VAL A 230 -16.03 -23.71 -5.44
CA VAL A 230 -16.89 -24.34 -6.47
C VAL A 230 -17.87 -25.34 -5.83
N ALA A 231 -18.86 -25.81 -6.60
CA ALA A 231 -19.90 -26.72 -6.11
C ALA A 231 -19.38 -28.02 -5.44
N GLY A 232 -18.13 -28.42 -5.72
CA GLY A 232 -17.45 -29.56 -5.07
C GLY A 232 -16.69 -29.23 -3.78
N GLY A 233 -16.76 -28.00 -3.27
CA GLY A 233 -16.03 -27.55 -2.08
C GLY A 233 -14.57 -27.17 -2.31
N GLN A 234 -14.03 -27.45 -3.49
CA GLN A 234 -12.67 -27.08 -3.88
C GLN A 234 -12.51 -25.57 -4.02
N LYS A 235 -11.32 -25.06 -3.72
CA LYS A 235 -10.99 -23.64 -3.81
C LYS A 235 -10.70 -23.23 -5.26
N LYS A 236 -11.17 -22.05 -5.64
CA LYS A 236 -10.88 -21.39 -6.91
C LYS A 236 -10.06 -20.14 -6.67
N THR A 237 -9.02 -19.93 -7.45
CA THR A 237 -8.16 -18.75 -7.32
C THR A 237 -8.87 -17.48 -7.77
N HIS A 238 -8.79 -16.42 -6.95
CA HIS A 238 -9.22 -15.08 -7.30
C HIS A 238 -8.01 -14.17 -7.51
N TYR A 239 -7.58 -14.06 -8.77
CA TYR A 239 -6.42 -13.25 -9.17
C TYR A 239 -6.69 -11.75 -8.95
N TYR A 240 -5.72 -11.06 -8.32
CA TYR A 240 -5.79 -9.62 -8.06
C TYR A 240 -7.12 -9.20 -7.40
N ASN A 241 -7.61 -9.99 -6.44
CA ASN A 241 -8.91 -9.78 -5.81
C ASN A 241 -9.02 -8.40 -5.15
N GLU A 242 -7.99 -7.94 -4.43
CA GLU A 242 -8.01 -6.64 -3.78
C GLU A 242 -8.11 -5.47 -4.77
N ILE A 243 -7.35 -5.53 -5.87
CA ILE A 243 -7.41 -4.53 -6.94
C ILE A 243 -8.79 -4.56 -7.61
N SER A 244 -9.30 -5.75 -7.93
CA SER A 244 -10.61 -5.93 -8.56
C SER A 244 -11.73 -5.33 -7.71
N VAL A 245 -11.74 -5.63 -6.40
CA VAL A 245 -12.73 -5.11 -5.46
C VAL A 245 -12.56 -3.61 -5.24
N SER A 246 -11.33 -3.09 -5.22
CA SER A 246 -11.07 -1.64 -5.12
C SER A 246 -11.58 -0.86 -6.33
N ILE A 247 -11.46 -1.41 -7.55
CA ILE A 247 -12.06 -0.83 -8.77
C ILE A 247 -13.59 -0.82 -8.64
N SER A 248 -14.17 -1.91 -8.15
CA SER A 248 -15.61 -2.01 -7.89
C SER A 248 -16.09 -0.97 -6.87
N CYS A 249 -15.32 -0.73 -5.80
CA CYS A 249 -15.58 0.36 -4.87
C CYS A 249 -15.51 1.75 -5.52
N GLY A 250 -14.60 1.95 -6.49
CA GLY A 250 -14.55 3.18 -7.29
C GLY A 250 -15.85 3.43 -8.07
N LEU A 251 -16.39 2.39 -8.71
CA LEU A 251 -17.69 2.45 -9.40
C LEU A 251 -18.84 2.71 -8.41
N LEU A 252 -18.82 2.07 -7.24
CA LEU A 252 -19.81 2.30 -6.18
C LEU A 252 -19.83 3.77 -5.73
N LEU A 253 -18.64 4.36 -5.49
CA LEU A 253 -18.51 5.77 -5.09
C LEU A 253 -19.02 6.72 -6.17
N ALA A 254 -18.77 6.42 -7.45
CA ALA A 254 -19.32 7.18 -8.57
C ALA A 254 -20.84 7.07 -8.66
N ALA A 255 -21.38 5.86 -8.49
CA ALA A 255 -22.81 5.60 -8.51
C ALA A 255 -23.55 6.30 -7.37
N LEU A 256 -22.98 6.31 -6.16
CA LEU A 256 -23.49 7.05 -5.01
C LEU A 256 -23.54 8.56 -5.28
N GLN A 257 -22.45 9.14 -5.78
CA GLN A 257 -22.40 10.56 -6.14
C GLN A 257 -23.44 10.90 -7.20
N ASN A 258 -23.58 10.06 -8.23
CA ASN A 258 -24.58 10.23 -9.29
C ASN A 258 -26.02 10.17 -8.76
N ALA A 259 -26.29 9.32 -7.75
CA ALA A 259 -27.60 9.19 -7.13
C ALA A 259 -27.91 10.30 -6.11
N GLY A 260 -27.00 11.25 -5.87
CA GLY A 260 -27.17 12.31 -4.88
C GLY A 260 -26.96 11.86 -3.43
N LEU A 261 -26.28 10.74 -3.22
CA LEU A 261 -25.93 10.22 -1.90
C LEU A 261 -24.48 10.53 -1.54
N VAL A 262 -24.19 10.56 -0.25
CA VAL A 262 -22.84 10.79 0.27
C VAL A 262 -22.39 9.63 1.15
N THR A 263 -21.07 9.51 1.28
CA THR A 263 -20.42 8.52 2.15
C THR A 263 -19.03 9.00 2.55
N VAL A 264 -18.38 8.27 3.45
CA VAL A 264 -16.94 8.35 3.72
C VAL A 264 -16.36 6.95 3.59
N THR A 265 -15.32 6.79 2.79
CA THR A 265 -14.57 5.54 2.75
C THR A 265 -13.82 5.36 4.06
N THR A 266 -14.13 4.29 4.80
CA THR A 266 -13.40 3.90 6.00
C THR A 266 -12.81 2.51 5.84
N THR A 267 -11.64 2.33 6.44
CA THR A 267 -10.92 1.06 6.54
C THR A 267 -10.72 0.80 8.03
N PRO A 268 -11.73 0.25 8.73
CA PRO A 268 -11.68 0.07 10.17
C PRO A 268 -10.63 -1.00 10.51
N LEU A 269 -9.42 -0.50 10.75
CA LEU A 269 -8.20 -1.27 10.94
C LEU A 269 -8.38 -2.29 12.07
N ASN A 270 -7.93 -3.53 11.86
CA ASN A 270 -8.08 -4.65 12.82
C ASN A 270 -9.52 -5.08 13.14
N CYS A 271 -10.55 -4.43 12.58
CA CYS A 271 -11.95 -4.81 12.83
C CYS A 271 -12.40 -5.98 11.94
N GLY A 272 -11.64 -6.32 10.90
CA GLY A 272 -11.99 -7.29 9.86
C GLY A 272 -12.48 -8.63 10.41
N PRO A 273 -11.71 -9.32 11.29
CA PRO A 273 -12.10 -10.62 11.82
C PRO A 273 -13.38 -10.58 12.66
N GLN A 274 -13.53 -9.57 13.53
CA GLN A 274 -14.71 -9.44 14.38
C GLN A 274 -15.96 -9.10 13.57
N LEU A 275 -15.86 -8.15 12.62
CA LEU A 275 -16.97 -7.77 11.75
C LEU A 275 -17.37 -8.92 10.81
N ARG A 276 -16.41 -9.71 10.33
CA ARG A 276 -16.67 -10.92 9.54
C ARG A 276 -17.51 -11.92 10.33
N LEU A 277 -17.14 -12.19 11.58
CA LEU A 277 -17.87 -13.10 12.47
C LEU A 277 -19.26 -12.56 12.82
N LEU A 278 -19.36 -11.28 13.20
CA LEU A 278 -20.63 -10.61 13.51
C LEU A 278 -21.64 -10.72 12.36
N LEU A 279 -21.16 -10.58 11.12
CA LEU A 279 -21.98 -10.62 9.91
C LEU A 279 -22.12 -12.02 9.30
N GLY A 280 -21.64 -13.06 9.99
CA GLY A 280 -21.73 -14.44 9.52
C GLY A 280 -21.04 -14.69 8.17
N ARG A 281 -19.96 -13.95 7.88
CA ARG A 281 -19.24 -14.06 6.61
C ARG A 281 -18.22 -15.22 6.64
N PRO A 282 -18.07 -15.95 5.53
CA PRO A 282 -17.19 -17.11 5.46
C PRO A 282 -15.71 -16.71 5.59
N ALA A 283 -14.84 -17.68 5.91
CA ALA A 283 -13.43 -17.43 6.18
C ALA A 283 -12.63 -16.94 4.95
N ASN A 284 -13.15 -17.15 3.74
CA ASN A 284 -12.56 -16.66 2.49
C ASN A 284 -12.87 -15.19 2.22
N GLU A 285 -13.65 -14.52 3.06
CA GLU A 285 -13.98 -13.11 2.90
C GLU A 285 -13.23 -12.24 3.91
N LYS A 286 -12.48 -11.26 3.43
CA LYS A 286 -11.81 -10.23 4.25
C LYS A 286 -12.47 -8.87 4.01
N LEU A 287 -12.74 -8.12 5.08
CA LEU A 287 -13.31 -6.77 4.97
C LEU A 287 -12.28 -5.86 4.29
N LEU A 288 -12.70 -5.15 3.24
CA LEU A 288 -11.86 -4.18 2.53
C LEU A 288 -12.26 -2.73 2.89
N MET A 289 -13.55 -2.43 2.85
CA MET A 289 -14.07 -1.08 3.13
C MET A 289 -15.40 -1.14 3.86
N LEU A 290 -15.68 -0.11 4.68
CA LEU A 290 -16.99 0.16 5.25
C LEU A 290 -17.45 1.53 4.78
N LEU A 291 -18.64 1.59 4.18
CA LEU A 291 -19.27 2.82 3.69
C LEU A 291 -20.59 3.08 4.43
N PRO A 292 -20.67 4.10 5.29
CA PRO A 292 -21.97 4.60 5.76
C PRO A 292 -22.60 5.43 4.64
N VAL A 293 -23.83 5.11 4.24
CA VAL A 293 -24.49 5.68 3.06
C VAL A 293 -25.79 6.36 3.47
N GLY A 294 -25.97 7.61 3.02
CA GLY A 294 -27.17 8.40 3.28
C GLY A 294 -27.10 9.79 2.65
N TYR A 295 -28.03 10.65 3.05
CA TYR A 295 -27.95 12.09 2.79
C TYR A 295 -26.99 12.77 3.76
N PRO A 296 -26.36 13.91 3.40
CA PRO A 296 -25.61 14.70 4.36
C PRO A 296 -26.54 15.28 5.43
N ALA A 297 -26.04 15.43 6.66
CA ALA A 297 -26.75 16.21 7.67
C ALA A 297 -26.86 17.70 7.23
N PRO A 298 -27.88 18.46 7.66
CA PRO A 298 -28.05 19.87 7.28
C PRO A 298 -26.85 20.76 7.66
N ASP A 299 -26.14 20.39 8.72
CA ASP A 299 -24.96 21.07 9.25
C ASP A 299 -23.64 20.34 8.92
N ALA A 300 -23.67 19.38 7.99
CA ALA A 300 -22.51 18.61 7.62
C ALA A 300 -21.37 19.50 7.12
N THR A 301 -20.20 19.38 7.74
CA THR A 301 -18.97 20.07 7.32
C THR A 301 -17.98 19.10 6.70
N VAL A 302 -17.11 19.64 5.85
CA VAL A 302 -15.97 18.93 5.26
C VAL A 302 -14.72 19.78 5.45
N PRO A 303 -13.53 19.16 5.61
CA PRO A 303 -12.29 19.94 5.65
C PRO A 303 -12.09 20.68 4.32
N ASP A 304 -11.55 21.88 4.35
CA ASP A 304 -11.28 22.67 3.14
C ASP A 304 -9.98 22.20 2.46
N LEU A 305 -10.06 21.06 1.78
CA LEU A 305 -8.95 20.42 1.09
C LEU A 305 -9.03 20.70 -0.40
N THR A 306 -7.89 21.03 -0.99
CA THR A 306 -7.72 21.14 -2.44
C THR A 306 -7.19 19.83 -3.04
N ARG A 307 -7.69 19.46 -4.22
CA ARG A 307 -7.10 18.38 -5.03
C ARG A 307 -5.89 18.91 -5.77
N LYS A 308 -4.95 18.02 -6.11
CA LYS A 308 -3.81 18.34 -6.97
C LYS A 308 -4.31 18.83 -8.35
N PRO A 309 -3.61 19.78 -8.98
CA PRO A 309 -3.89 20.16 -10.38
C PRO A 309 -3.58 19.01 -11.34
N LEU A 310 -4.08 19.09 -12.58
CA LEU A 310 -3.91 18.05 -13.59
C LEU A 310 -2.43 17.74 -13.88
N ASP A 311 -1.61 18.80 -13.98
CA ASP A 311 -0.18 18.68 -14.31
C ASP A 311 0.63 17.94 -13.23
N ASP A 312 0.09 17.83 -12.00
CA ASP A 312 0.72 17.08 -10.90
C ASP A 312 0.35 15.59 -10.91
N ILE A 313 -0.63 15.18 -11.72
CA ILE A 313 -1.17 13.81 -11.75
C ILE A 313 -1.15 13.16 -13.14
N MET A 314 -0.82 13.92 -14.20
CA MET A 314 -0.75 13.44 -15.57
C MET A 314 0.63 13.74 -16.17
N VAL A 315 1.28 12.70 -16.70
CA VAL A 315 2.57 12.82 -17.41
C VAL A 315 2.36 12.41 -18.86
N HIS A 316 2.69 13.32 -19.79
CA HIS A 316 2.83 12.99 -21.20
C HIS A 316 4.27 12.53 -21.46
N LEU A 317 4.42 11.38 -22.12
CA LEU A 317 5.70 10.83 -22.57
C LEU A 317 5.88 11.07 -24.06
#